data_AF-A0A0F9A857-F1
#
_entry.id   AF-A0A0F9A857-F1
#
_cell.length_a   1.000
_cell.length_b   1.000
_cell.length_c   1.000
_cell.angle_alpha   90.00
_cell.angle_beta   90.00
_cell.angle_gamma   90.00
#
_symmetry.space_group_name_H-M   'P 1'
#
loop_
_entity.id
_entity.type
_entity.pdbx_description
1 polymer ?
#
loop_
_entity_poly.entity_id
_entity_poly.type
_entity_poly.pdbx_seq_one_letter_code
_entity_poly.pdbx_strand_id
1 'polypeptide(L)'
;LSENPIGIISGIPGTAAGLDWPGPDTSGPDNAKLSNNKRAWFNDTTQVDLRMTNFGLAIPNGAIIRGIEVQIEGNAADAVAANRQIRVGLTKDGTALVGARKTAVELNEDIMTPLVSSSAIIATTRTIGNLGLSMVVNAHAGQYIRITQPGDVSEGEMRLIASNTATILTSNVDEPDWAIPAISGSLFEVVPAGTDTTKIEGGASDLWGTTWTEAEVEASTFGVLISDNDATAAELRIDSVTIIVYANGLVDNVADTDLGSTLELDNDVPVSSVEVLERPLPRVWGPFDERVLACGDPDRPESVYFSKRGQADQWPPQNHIETGDPGEAMVNGLVYNTRSFAFSKERLFELVPNIVSGVTFKPFPTPCGRGLIAPFGLVVSDAIYFVAKDG
;
A
#
# COMPACT_ATOMS: atom_id res chain seq x y z
N LEU A 1 1.15 6.08 -15.16
CA LEU A 1 1.84 5.39 -14.04
C LEU A 1 1.86 6.43 -12.93
N SER A 2 1.16 6.34 -11.81
CA SER A 2 0.79 5.22 -10.95
C SER A 2 -0.50 5.66 -10.26
N GLU A 3 -1.58 4.88 -10.33
CA GLU A 3 -2.58 4.96 -9.28
C GLU A 3 -1.88 4.43 -8.04
N ASN A 4 -1.37 5.33 -7.21
CA ASN A 4 -0.65 4.96 -6.00
C ASN A 4 -1.53 3.96 -5.23
N PRO A 5 -1.07 2.71 -5.03
CA PRO A 5 -1.89 1.72 -4.36
C PRO A 5 -2.26 2.27 -2.98
N ILE A 6 -3.54 2.14 -2.61
CA ILE A 6 -4.02 2.52 -1.29
C ILE A 6 -3.29 1.59 -0.30
N GLY A 7 -2.41 2.18 0.50
CA GLY A 7 -1.83 1.48 1.64
C GLY A 7 -2.93 1.23 2.64
N ILE A 8 -3.10 -0.03 3.02
CA ILE A 8 -4.00 -0.46 4.09
C ILE A 8 -3.11 -0.81 5.28
N ILE A 9 -3.11 0.03 6.31
CA ILE A 9 -2.32 -0.15 7.52
C ILE A 9 -3.28 -0.45 8.65
N SER A 10 -3.05 -1.54 9.39
CA SER A 10 -3.87 -1.93 10.55
C SER A 10 -3.08 -1.79 11.85
N GLY A 11 -3.75 -1.46 12.94
CA GLY A 11 -3.17 -1.35 14.27
C GLY A 11 -4.11 -1.82 15.37
N ILE A 12 -3.53 -2.30 16.45
CA ILE A 12 -4.21 -2.62 17.71
C ILE A 12 -3.71 -1.68 18.81
N PRO A 13 -4.53 -1.33 19.80
CA PRO A 13 -4.14 -0.36 20.82
C PRO A 13 -3.11 -0.93 21.79
N GLY A 14 -2.01 -0.20 21.99
CA GLY A 14 -1.00 -0.51 23.01
C GLY A 14 -1.40 -0.03 24.41
N THR A 15 -2.28 0.97 24.50
CA THR A 15 -2.67 1.63 25.77
C THR A 15 -4.19 1.76 25.85
N ALA A 16 -4.77 1.46 27.02
CA ALA A 16 -6.19 1.63 27.28
C ALA A 16 -6.42 2.37 28.61
N ALA A 17 -7.44 3.21 28.69
CA ALA A 17 -7.81 3.92 29.92
C ALA A 17 -9.29 4.32 29.95
N GLY A 18 -9.92 4.28 31.12
CA GLY A 18 -11.29 4.76 31.36
C GLY A 18 -11.52 4.85 32.87
N LEU A 19 -12.19 5.90 33.35
CA LEU A 19 -12.38 6.11 34.79
C LEU A 19 -13.50 5.24 35.38
N ASP A 20 -14.61 5.10 34.66
CA ASP A 20 -15.75 4.25 35.03
C ASP A 20 -15.77 2.94 34.21
N TRP A 21 -14.62 2.62 33.61
CA TRP A 21 -14.29 1.33 33.04
C TRP A 21 -13.25 0.74 34.02
N PRO A 22 -13.62 -0.21 34.90
CA PRO A 22 -12.91 -0.52 36.14
C PRO A 22 -11.40 -0.75 35.92
N GLY A 23 -10.56 -0.28 36.85
CA GLY A 23 -9.12 -0.12 36.63
C GLY A 23 -8.26 -1.41 36.64
N PRO A 24 -6.91 -1.28 36.62
CA PRO A 24 -5.94 -2.28 36.16
C PRO A 24 -5.88 -3.62 36.90
N ASP A 25 -6.60 -3.76 38.02
CA ASP A 25 -6.54 -4.96 38.85
C ASP A 25 -7.88 -5.77 38.83
N THR A 26 -8.83 -5.36 37.97
CA THR A 26 -10.08 -6.08 37.66
C THR A 26 -10.51 -5.75 36.24
N SER A 27 -10.88 -6.73 35.41
CA SER A 27 -11.57 -6.56 34.11
C SER A 27 -11.41 -5.19 33.40
N GLY A 28 -10.16 -4.79 33.14
CA GLY A 28 -9.83 -3.38 32.91
C GLY A 28 -10.07 -2.84 31.50
N PRO A 29 -9.84 -1.53 31.24
CA PRO A 29 -9.71 -1.00 29.88
C PRO A 29 -8.78 -1.83 29.00
N ASP A 30 -7.72 -2.41 29.59
CA ASP A 30 -6.74 -3.23 28.89
C ASP A 30 -7.31 -4.52 28.29
N ASN A 31 -8.46 -4.99 28.77
CA ASN A 31 -9.13 -6.15 28.20
C ASN A 31 -9.63 -5.88 26.78
N ALA A 32 -10.01 -4.64 26.46
CA ALA A 32 -10.51 -4.27 25.13
C ALA A 32 -9.43 -4.22 24.03
N LYS A 33 -8.20 -4.66 24.30
CA LYS A 33 -7.06 -4.55 23.36
C LYS A 33 -6.97 -5.70 22.36
N LEU A 34 -7.42 -6.89 22.72
CA LEU A 34 -7.20 -8.11 21.96
C LEU A 34 -8.48 -8.92 21.92
N SER A 35 -8.81 -9.49 20.76
CA SER A 35 -9.88 -10.48 20.65
C SER A 35 -9.47 -11.76 21.37
N ASN A 36 -9.75 -11.79 22.67
CA ASN A 36 -9.30 -12.84 23.58
C ASN A 36 -10.36 -13.16 24.63
N ASN A 37 -11.61 -12.74 24.39
CA ASN A 37 -12.75 -13.08 25.21
C ASN A 37 -12.69 -12.45 26.62
N LYS A 38 -11.79 -11.49 26.85
CA LYS A 38 -11.72 -10.66 28.05
C LYS A 38 -12.24 -9.29 27.67
N ARG A 39 -13.24 -8.81 28.41
CA ARG A 39 -13.93 -7.56 28.06
C ARG A 39 -13.64 -6.45 29.06
N ALA A 40 -13.46 -5.24 28.55
CA ALA A 40 -13.67 -4.03 29.33
C ALA A 40 -15.18 -3.84 29.46
N TRP A 41 -15.67 -3.57 30.66
CA TRP A 41 -17.11 -3.41 30.90
C TRP A 41 -17.42 -2.03 31.48
N PHE A 42 -18.63 -1.58 31.23
CA PHE A 42 -19.16 -0.31 31.69
C PHE A 42 -20.61 -0.55 32.12
N ASN A 43 -21.01 -0.05 33.29
CA ASN A 43 -22.38 -0.17 33.80
C ASN A 43 -22.70 0.98 34.75
N ASP A 44 -22.61 2.20 34.25
CA ASP A 44 -22.97 3.41 34.97
C ASP A 44 -23.81 4.32 34.06
N THR A 45 -24.29 5.42 34.60
CA THR A 45 -24.99 6.50 33.90
C THR A 45 -24.04 7.53 33.29
N THR A 46 -22.73 7.39 33.56
CA THR A 46 -21.68 8.33 33.16
C THR A 46 -21.20 8.09 31.75
N GLN A 47 -21.25 9.10 30.89
CA GLN A 47 -20.83 8.98 29.50
C GLN A 47 -19.32 9.13 29.27
N VAL A 48 -18.49 8.54 30.14
CA VAL A 48 -17.02 8.66 30.07
C VAL A 48 -16.43 7.74 29.00
N ASP A 49 -15.34 8.21 28.38
CA ASP A 49 -14.68 7.45 27.32
C ASP A 49 -13.78 6.34 27.86
N LEU A 50 -13.98 5.14 27.31
CA LEU A 50 -12.91 4.17 27.09
C LEU A 50 -12.01 4.69 25.98
N ARG A 51 -10.75 4.91 26.33
CA ARG A 51 -9.73 5.51 25.47
C ARG A 51 -8.75 4.43 25.06
N MET A 52 -8.73 4.09 23.78
CA MET A 52 -7.80 3.14 23.18
C MET A 52 -6.80 3.93 22.36
N THR A 53 -5.51 3.87 22.68
CA THR A 53 -4.46 4.69 22.06
C THR A 53 -3.20 3.87 21.78
N ASN A 54 -2.21 4.52 21.16
CA ASN A 54 -0.90 3.93 20.85
C ASN A 54 -1.03 2.71 19.92
N PHE A 55 -1.62 2.93 18.74
CA PHE A 55 -1.91 1.87 17.76
C PHE A 55 -0.68 1.32 17.02
N GLY A 56 0.51 1.89 17.25
CA GLY A 56 1.77 1.42 16.64
C GLY A 56 1.80 1.48 15.11
N LEU A 57 1.08 2.44 14.53
CA LEU A 57 0.94 2.59 13.08
C LEU A 57 2.24 3.12 12.47
N ALA A 58 2.61 2.56 11.32
CA ALA A 58 3.73 3.02 10.49
C ALA A 58 3.20 3.30 9.08
N ILE A 59 3.01 4.57 8.78
CA ILE A 59 2.45 5.10 7.55
C ILE A 59 3.62 5.71 6.74
N PRO A 60 3.67 5.54 5.40
CA PRO A 60 4.72 6.17 4.62
C PRO A 60 4.75 7.70 4.80
N ASN A 61 5.94 8.25 5.04
CA ASN A 61 6.13 9.69 5.24
C ASN A 61 5.55 10.51 4.07
N GLY A 62 4.74 11.52 4.40
CA GLY A 62 4.05 12.36 3.41
C GLY A 62 2.82 11.72 2.76
N ALA A 63 2.38 10.54 3.23
CA ALA A 63 1.13 9.95 2.78
C ALA A 63 -0.08 10.82 3.18
N ILE A 64 -1.08 10.85 2.30
CA ILE A 64 -2.36 11.50 2.57
C ILE A 64 -3.32 10.46 3.14
N ILE A 65 -3.84 10.72 4.34
CA ILE A 65 -4.90 9.90 4.95
C ILE A 65 -6.20 10.12 4.18
N ARG A 66 -6.81 9.02 3.71
CA ARG A 66 -8.05 9.02 2.94
C ARG A 66 -9.26 8.58 3.75
N GLY A 67 -9.05 7.71 4.72
CA GLY A 67 -10.12 7.21 5.56
C GLY A 67 -9.57 6.41 6.73
N ILE A 68 -10.38 6.36 7.78
CA ILE A 68 -10.09 5.61 9.00
C ILE A 68 -11.32 4.76 9.30
N GLU A 69 -11.09 3.47 9.45
CA GLU A 69 -12.09 2.50 9.89
C GLU A 69 -11.73 2.01 11.30
N VAL A 70 -12.73 1.95 12.17
CA VAL A 70 -12.63 1.40 13.52
C VAL A 70 -13.51 0.16 13.59
N GLN A 71 -12.90 -0.94 14.00
CA GLN A 71 -13.61 -2.20 14.26
C GLN A 71 -13.69 -2.40 15.77
N ILE A 72 -14.90 -2.53 16.29
CA ILE A 72 -15.18 -2.73 17.72
C ILE A 72 -15.86 -4.08 17.90
N GLU A 73 -15.23 -4.98 18.62
CA GLU A 73 -15.81 -6.25 19.03
C GLU A 73 -16.39 -6.13 20.44
N GLY A 74 -17.64 -6.56 20.61
CA GLY A 74 -18.29 -6.53 21.92
C GLY A 74 -19.76 -6.94 21.89
N ASN A 75 -20.39 -6.82 23.05
CA ASN A 75 -21.79 -7.13 23.30
C ASN A 75 -22.34 -6.28 24.47
N ALA A 76 -23.63 -6.42 24.77
CA ALA A 76 -24.25 -5.72 25.90
C ALA A 76 -25.42 -6.53 26.49
N ALA A 77 -25.70 -6.38 27.78
CA ALA A 77 -26.59 -7.29 28.52
C ALA A 77 -28.07 -6.87 28.59
N ASP A 78 -28.43 -5.68 28.09
CA ASP A 78 -29.80 -5.16 28.17
C ASP A 78 -30.66 -5.64 27.00
N ALA A 79 -31.90 -6.07 27.28
CA ALA A 79 -32.85 -6.47 26.24
C ALA A 79 -33.33 -5.29 25.35
N VAL A 80 -33.24 -4.06 25.86
CA VAL A 80 -33.62 -2.84 25.16
C VAL A 80 -32.48 -2.37 24.27
N ALA A 81 -32.69 -2.36 22.95
CA ALA A 81 -31.68 -1.98 21.96
C ALA A 81 -31.08 -0.58 22.16
N ALA A 82 -31.89 0.39 22.63
CA ALA A 82 -31.41 1.74 22.90
C ALA A 82 -30.27 1.76 23.95
N ASN A 83 -30.40 0.93 24.98
CA ASN A 83 -29.46 0.80 26.11
C ASN A 83 -28.16 0.06 25.74
N ARG A 84 -28.07 -0.49 24.52
CA ARG A 84 -26.89 -1.19 24.00
C ARG A 84 -26.09 -0.37 23.01
N GLN A 85 -26.42 0.91 22.88
CA GLN A 85 -25.79 1.77 21.89
C GLN A 85 -24.54 2.43 22.47
N ILE A 86 -23.48 2.44 21.67
CA ILE A 86 -22.25 3.17 21.97
C ILE A 86 -22.08 4.36 21.03
N ARG A 87 -21.19 5.27 21.44
CA ARG A 87 -20.67 6.35 20.60
C ARG A 87 -19.18 6.16 20.40
N VAL A 88 -18.77 6.15 19.15
CA VAL A 88 -17.37 5.99 18.74
C VAL A 88 -16.87 7.33 18.24
N GLY A 89 -15.65 7.71 18.58
CA GLY A 89 -14.97 8.91 18.11
C GLY A 89 -13.48 8.70 17.99
N LEU A 90 -12.79 9.67 17.42
CA LEU A 90 -11.33 9.67 17.32
C LEU A 90 -10.72 10.83 18.11
N THR A 91 -9.47 10.67 18.52
CA THR A 91 -8.68 11.67 19.23
C THR A 91 -7.27 11.77 18.65
N LYS A 92 -6.70 12.98 18.69
CA LYS A 92 -5.29 13.24 18.36
C LYS A 92 -4.39 13.23 19.61
N ASP A 93 -4.96 13.56 20.77
CA ASP A 93 -4.22 13.78 22.02
C ASP A 93 -4.49 12.71 23.09
N GLY A 94 -5.34 11.73 22.78
CA GLY A 94 -5.68 10.62 23.66
C GLY A 94 -6.83 10.92 24.61
N THR A 95 -7.44 12.10 24.54
CA THR A 95 -8.47 12.55 25.49
C THR A 95 -9.62 13.30 24.85
N ALA A 96 -9.35 14.28 24.00
CA ALA A 96 -10.36 15.15 23.41
C ALA A 96 -10.87 14.54 22.10
N LEU A 97 -12.19 14.54 21.93
CA LEU A 97 -12.82 14.20 20.65
C LEU A 97 -12.36 15.18 19.57
N VAL A 98 -12.01 14.64 18.40
CA VAL A 98 -11.75 15.40 17.19
C VAL A 98 -12.73 14.95 16.10
N GLY A 99 -13.30 15.91 15.38
CA GLY A 99 -14.29 15.63 14.35
C GLY A 99 -15.66 15.29 14.94
N ALA A 100 -16.34 14.31 14.35
CA ALA A 100 -17.70 13.90 14.74
C ALA A 100 -17.72 12.45 15.25
N ARG A 101 -18.51 12.19 16.31
CA ARG A 101 -18.78 10.82 16.75
C ARG A 101 -19.73 10.12 15.80
N LYS A 102 -19.54 8.82 15.64
CA LYS A 102 -20.60 7.89 15.25
C LYS A 102 -21.42 7.59 16.49
N THR A 103 -22.72 7.74 16.41
CA THR A 103 -23.64 7.56 17.53
C THR A 103 -24.63 6.45 17.23
N ALA A 104 -25.29 5.93 18.25
CA ALA A 104 -26.27 4.85 18.10
C ALA A 104 -25.68 3.57 17.48
N VAL A 105 -24.39 3.29 17.71
CA VAL A 105 -23.75 2.05 17.26
C VAL A 105 -24.23 0.94 18.18
N GLU A 106 -25.19 0.13 17.72
CA GLU A 106 -25.84 -0.88 18.55
C GLU A 106 -24.97 -2.14 18.68
N LEU A 107 -24.62 -2.50 19.92
CA LEU A 107 -24.05 -3.78 20.28
C LEU A 107 -25.14 -4.86 20.35
N ASN A 108 -24.76 -6.11 20.07
CA ASN A 108 -25.70 -7.21 20.16
C ASN A 108 -26.12 -7.47 21.60
N GLU A 109 -27.39 -7.82 21.76
CA GLU A 109 -27.91 -8.37 23.01
C GLU A 109 -27.20 -9.67 23.31
N ASP A 110 -26.71 -9.77 24.53
CA ASP A 110 -26.23 -11.00 25.11
C ASP A 110 -27.00 -11.25 26.41
N ILE A 111 -27.85 -12.28 26.39
CA ILE A 111 -28.73 -12.62 27.49
C ILE A 111 -27.89 -13.29 28.58
N MET A 112 -27.37 -12.48 29.50
CA MET A 112 -26.60 -12.93 30.66
C MET A 112 -27.51 -13.40 31.80
N THR A 113 -28.59 -14.15 31.52
CA THR A 113 -29.29 -14.85 32.61
C THR A 113 -28.31 -15.82 33.27
N PRO A 114 -28.00 -15.66 34.57
CA PRO A 114 -27.07 -16.54 35.24
C PRO A 114 -27.51 -17.99 35.12
N LEU A 115 -26.63 -18.83 34.59
CA LEU A 115 -26.82 -20.27 34.52
C LEU A 115 -26.68 -20.89 35.92
N VAL A 116 -25.90 -20.23 36.77
CA VAL A 116 -25.67 -20.56 38.18
C VAL A 116 -25.52 -19.24 38.93
N SER A 117 -26.12 -19.13 40.10
CA SER A 117 -25.82 -18.06 41.06
C SER A 117 -25.64 -18.69 42.44
N SER A 118 -24.54 -18.41 43.14
CA SER A 118 -24.30 -18.98 44.46
C SER A 118 -23.31 -18.13 45.26
N SER A 119 -23.09 -18.51 46.51
CA SER A 119 -21.97 -18.02 47.32
C SER A 119 -20.84 -19.04 47.28
N ALA A 120 -19.63 -18.57 47.09
CA ALA A 120 -18.46 -19.44 47.04
C ALA A 120 -18.06 -19.88 48.45
N ILE A 121 -18.06 -21.18 48.73
CA ILE A 121 -17.55 -21.76 50.00
C ILE A 121 -16.38 -22.72 49.77
N ILE A 122 -16.05 -22.99 48.50
CA ILE A 122 -14.86 -23.68 48.05
C ILE A 122 -14.12 -22.71 47.13
N ALA A 123 -12.87 -22.39 47.46
CA ALA A 123 -12.13 -21.33 46.79
C ALA A 123 -10.62 -21.62 46.77
N THR A 124 -10.02 -21.51 45.58
CA THR A 124 -8.57 -21.36 45.40
C THR A 124 -8.33 -20.20 44.41
N THR A 125 -7.08 -19.90 44.07
CA THR A 125 -6.79 -18.90 43.01
C THR A 125 -7.32 -19.29 41.63
N ARG A 126 -7.69 -20.57 41.44
CA ARG A 126 -8.15 -21.14 40.16
C ARG A 126 -9.45 -21.90 40.22
N THR A 127 -10.08 -21.98 41.39
CA THR A 127 -11.32 -22.70 41.55
C THR A 127 -12.30 -21.94 42.43
N ILE A 128 -13.57 -21.98 42.03
CA ILE A 128 -14.68 -21.39 42.77
C ILE A 128 -15.82 -22.40 42.81
N GLY A 129 -16.42 -22.58 43.97
CA GLY A 129 -17.42 -23.60 44.12
C GLY A 129 -18.20 -23.50 45.42
N ASN A 130 -19.17 -24.38 45.55
CA ASN A 130 -19.96 -24.56 46.75
C ASN A 130 -20.33 -26.04 46.87
N LEU A 131 -20.33 -26.55 48.11
CA LEU A 131 -20.70 -27.93 48.45
C LEU A 131 -22.13 -28.29 47.99
N GLY A 132 -23.00 -27.29 47.77
CA GLY A 132 -24.36 -27.47 47.28
C GLY A 132 -24.54 -27.32 45.76
N LEU A 133 -23.50 -26.98 44.99
CA LEU A 133 -23.63 -26.98 43.53
C LEU A 133 -23.79 -28.44 43.08
N SER A 134 -24.83 -28.70 42.31
CA SER A 134 -25.13 -30.04 41.77
C SER A 134 -24.98 -30.01 40.26
N MET A 135 -23.83 -29.50 39.79
CA MET A 135 -23.57 -29.31 38.37
C MET A 135 -23.28 -30.64 37.67
N VAL A 136 -23.63 -30.74 36.40
CA VAL A 136 -23.15 -31.82 35.53
C VAL A 136 -21.70 -31.51 35.15
N VAL A 137 -20.83 -32.52 35.16
CA VAL A 137 -19.41 -32.38 34.83
C VAL A 137 -19.25 -31.71 33.46
N ASN A 138 -18.45 -30.64 33.42
CA ASN A 138 -18.14 -29.82 32.25
C ASN A 138 -19.35 -29.16 31.54
N ALA A 139 -20.54 -29.14 32.14
CA ALA A 139 -21.70 -28.46 31.56
C ALA A 139 -21.51 -26.93 31.43
N HIS A 140 -20.59 -26.36 32.20
CA HIS A 140 -20.25 -24.93 32.20
C HIS A 140 -18.87 -24.65 31.56
N ALA A 141 -18.23 -25.64 30.94
CA ALA A 141 -16.98 -25.41 30.22
C ALA A 141 -17.22 -24.44 29.05
N GLY A 142 -16.32 -23.45 28.90
CA GLY A 142 -16.43 -22.40 27.90
C GLY A 142 -17.33 -21.23 28.31
N GLN A 143 -17.95 -21.24 29.48
CA GLN A 143 -18.72 -20.12 30.03
C GLN A 143 -17.82 -19.25 30.93
N TYR A 144 -18.31 -18.10 31.38
CA TYR A 144 -17.59 -17.29 32.36
C TYR A 144 -18.14 -17.49 33.76
N ILE A 145 -17.26 -17.45 34.74
CA ILE A 145 -17.63 -17.16 36.11
C ILE A 145 -17.41 -15.68 36.37
N ARG A 146 -18.40 -14.98 36.92
CA ARG A 146 -18.34 -13.59 37.34
C ARG A 146 -18.48 -13.48 38.87
N ILE A 147 -17.71 -12.61 39.51
CA ILE A 147 -17.94 -12.24 40.92
C ILE A 147 -18.91 -11.05 40.98
N THR A 148 -19.94 -11.18 41.79
CA THR A 148 -21.04 -10.20 41.90
C THR A 148 -21.23 -9.68 43.31
N GLN A 149 -20.31 -10.02 44.22
CA GLN A 149 -20.35 -9.54 45.60
C GLN A 149 -20.07 -8.03 45.63
N PRO A 150 -21.02 -7.19 46.08
CA PRO A 150 -20.79 -5.76 46.16
C PRO A 150 -19.66 -5.41 47.13
N GLY A 151 -18.71 -4.58 46.68
CA GLY A 151 -17.55 -4.15 47.44
C GLY A 151 -16.42 -5.18 47.55
N ASP A 152 -16.48 -6.28 46.80
CA ASP A 152 -15.35 -7.19 46.63
C ASP A 152 -14.30 -6.56 45.72
N VAL A 153 -13.02 -6.80 46.00
CA VAL A 153 -11.91 -6.35 45.15
C VAL A 153 -11.95 -6.97 43.77
N SER A 154 -12.64 -8.11 43.62
CA SER A 154 -12.86 -8.81 42.37
C SER A 154 -14.28 -8.60 41.81
N GLU A 155 -15.07 -7.66 42.33
CA GLU A 155 -16.42 -7.40 41.82
C GLU A 155 -16.40 -7.09 40.31
N GLY A 156 -17.23 -7.80 39.55
CA GLY A 156 -17.31 -7.70 38.09
C GLY A 156 -16.19 -8.43 37.33
N GLU A 157 -15.24 -9.05 38.03
CA GLU A 157 -14.25 -9.90 37.38
C GLU A 157 -14.86 -11.14 36.77
N MET A 158 -14.51 -11.42 35.51
CA MET A 158 -14.86 -12.65 34.82
C MET A 158 -13.62 -13.51 34.56
N ARG A 159 -13.78 -14.84 34.58
CA ARG A 159 -12.76 -15.79 34.11
C ARG A 159 -13.42 -16.91 33.32
N LEU A 160 -12.83 -17.29 32.18
CA LEU A 160 -13.28 -18.42 31.39
C LEU A 160 -13.18 -19.71 32.20
N ILE A 161 -14.24 -20.52 32.20
CA ILE A 161 -14.30 -21.82 32.86
C ILE A 161 -13.71 -22.85 31.90
N ALA A 162 -12.58 -23.45 32.25
CA ALA A 162 -12.02 -24.57 31.47
C ALA A 162 -12.76 -25.88 31.74
N SER A 163 -13.21 -26.08 32.98
CA SER A 163 -13.91 -27.30 33.39
C SER A 163 -14.74 -27.06 34.65
N ASN A 164 -15.70 -27.94 34.88
CA ASN A 164 -16.38 -28.00 36.16
C ASN A 164 -16.65 -29.44 36.60
N THR A 165 -16.63 -29.66 37.92
CA THR A 165 -17.17 -30.86 38.56
C THR A 165 -18.54 -30.54 39.15
N ALA A 166 -19.10 -31.42 39.98
CA ALA A 166 -20.38 -31.17 40.63
C ALA A 166 -20.37 -29.89 41.48
N THR A 167 -19.29 -29.68 42.23
CA THR A 167 -19.22 -28.63 43.27
C THR A 167 -18.22 -27.51 42.98
N ILE A 168 -17.43 -27.63 41.91
CA ILE A 168 -16.28 -26.75 41.64
C ILE A 168 -16.24 -26.36 40.16
N LEU A 169 -16.10 -25.06 39.91
CA LEU A 169 -15.75 -24.45 38.63
C LEU A 169 -14.25 -24.17 38.64
N THR A 170 -13.55 -24.53 37.56
CA THR A 170 -12.11 -24.32 37.40
C THR A 170 -11.88 -23.37 36.22
N SER A 171 -11.22 -22.24 36.49
CA SER A 171 -10.86 -21.27 35.47
C SER A 171 -9.77 -21.78 34.52
N ASN A 172 -9.75 -21.27 33.31
CA ASN A 172 -8.77 -21.62 32.27
C ASN A 172 -7.34 -21.25 32.68
N VAL A 173 -6.35 -21.96 32.15
CA VAL A 173 -4.92 -21.73 32.40
C VAL A 173 -4.44 -20.39 31.83
N ASP A 174 -5.07 -19.92 30.76
CA ASP A 174 -4.73 -18.63 30.09
C ASP A 174 -5.35 -17.42 30.80
N GLU A 175 -6.17 -17.68 31.82
CA GLU A 175 -6.78 -16.67 32.65
C GLU A 175 -5.84 -16.29 33.80
N PRO A 176 -5.77 -15.02 34.21
CA PRO A 176 -5.01 -14.64 35.39
C PRO A 176 -5.66 -15.24 36.64
N ASP A 177 -4.84 -15.58 37.63
CA ASP A 177 -5.29 -16.05 38.94
C ASP A 177 -6.28 -15.05 39.56
N TRP A 178 -7.28 -15.57 40.26
CA TRP A 178 -8.09 -14.76 41.15
C TRP A 178 -7.21 -14.27 42.30
N ALA A 179 -7.35 -13.01 42.71
CA ALA A 179 -6.69 -12.53 43.92
C ALA A 179 -7.10 -13.41 45.13
N ILE A 180 -6.12 -13.92 45.89
CA ILE A 180 -6.30 -14.97 46.91
C ILE A 180 -7.02 -14.45 48.18
N PRO A 181 -7.84 -15.26 48.88
CA PRO A 181 -9.18 -15.72 48.54
C PRO A 181 -10.23 -14.86 49.28
N ALA A 182 -10.56 -13.67 48.79
CA ALA A 182 -11.73 -12.92 49.29
C ALA A 182 -13.05 -13.61 48.91
N ILE A 183 -13.01 -14.55 47.97
CA ILE A 183 -14.17 -15.26 47.44
C ILE A 183 -14.82 -16.27 48.39
N SER A 184 -14.23 -16.61 49.56
CA SER A 184 -14.95 -17.45 50.53
C SER A 184 -16.07 -16.62 51.19
N GLY A 185 -17.28 -16.78 50.68
CA GLY A 185 -18.48 -16.02 51.04
C GLY A 185 -18.96 -15.11 49.91
N SER A 186 -18.14 -14.79 48.91
CA SER A 186 -18.53 -13.89 47.82
C SER A 186 -19.58 -14.53 46.91
N LEU A 187 -20.54 -13.71 46.51
CA LEU A 187 -21.47 -14.03 45.44
C LEU A 187 -20.72 -14.17 44.12
N PHE A 188 -21.01 -15.25 43.42
CA PHE A 188 -20.58 -15.48 42.06
C PHE A 188 -21.75 -15.96 41.22
N GLU A 189 -21.63 -15.76 39.92
CA GLU A 189 -22.50 -16.31 38.91
C GLU A 189 -21.73 -16.99 37.79
N VAL A 190 -22.33 -17.98 37.17
CA VAL A 190 -21.89 -18.50 35.87
C VAL A 190 -22.76 -17.87 34.81
N VAL A 191 -22.13 -17.19 33.88
CA VAL A 191 -22.78 -16.49 32.78
C VAL A 191 -22.37 -17.12 31.45
N PRO A 192 -23.27 -17.17 30.46
CA PRO A 192 -22.91 -17.58 29.11
C PRO A 192 -21.70 -16.78 28.61
N ALA A 193 -20.91 -17.35 27.69
CA ALA A 193 -19.78 -16.62 27.13
C ALA A 193 -20.17 -15.35 26.36
N GLY A 194 -21.46 -15.24 26.03
CA GLY A 194 -21.95 -14.34 25.00
C GLY A 194 -21.39 -14.65 23.63
N THR A 195 -22.01 -14.07 22.62
CA THR A 195 -21.44 -14.04 21.27
C THR A 195 -21.11 -12.59 20.98
N ASP A 196 -19.83 -12.27 20.90
CA ASP A 196 -19.40 -10.94 20.49
C ASP A 196 -19.78 -10.67 19.03
N THR A 197 -19.96 -9.38 18.75
CA THR A 197 -20.10 -8.92 17.37
C THR A 197 -19.13 -7.81 17.07
N THR A 198 -18.59 -7.84 15.87
CA THR A 198 -17.77 -6.77 15.33
C THR A 198 -18.67 -5.71 14.69
N LYS A 199 -18.61 -4.49 15.19
CA LYS A 199 -19.16 -3.28 14.58
C LYS A 199 -18.06 -2.56 13.84
N ILE A 200 -18.37 -2.09 12.63
CA ILE A 200 -17.41 -1.42 11.75
C ILE A 200 -17.91 0.01 11.56
N GLU A 201 -17.11 0.97 11.98
CA GLU A 201 -17.41 2.40 11.90
C GLU A 201 -16.36 3.13 11.08
N GLY A 202 -16.79 4.09 10.26
CA GLY A 202 -15.90 4.79 9.33
C GLY A 202 -15.71 4.03 8.01
N GLY A 203 -14.51 4.07 7.45
CA GLY A 203 -14.20 3.35 6.19
C GLY A 203 -13.16 4.05 5.32
N ALA A 204 -12.95 3.51 4.12
CA ALA A 204 -11.89 3.92 3.19
C ALA A 204 -11.92 5.37 2.68
N SER A 205 -13.01 6.10 2.92
CA SER A 205 -13.16 7.52 2.55
C SER A 205 -13.67 8.39 3.71
N ASP A 206 -13.80 7.82 4.91
CA ASP A 206 -14.33 8.55 6.06
C ASP A 206 -13.19 9.12 6.92
N LEU A 207 -13.09 10.44 6.94
CA LEU A 207 -12.12 11.18 7.76
C LEU A 207 -12.71 11.65 9.09
N TRP A 208 -13.89 11.15 9.47
CA TRP A 208 -14.56 11.43 10.74
C TRP A 208 -14.88 12.91 10.94
N GLY A 209 -15.21 13.61 9.84
CA GLY A 209 -15.59 15.03 9.85
C GLY A 209 -14.44 15.99 10.11
N THR A 210 -13.18 15.56 9.97
CA THR A 210 -11.99 16.39 10.12
C THR A 210 -10.92 16.03 9.08
N THR A 211 -9.73 16.61 9.18
CA THR A 211 -8.54 16.24 8.40
C THR A 211 -7.48 15.60 9.29
N TRP A 212 -6.76 14.64 8.73
CA TRP A 212 -5.72 13.87 9.40
C TRP A 212 -4.40 13.97 8.63
N THR A 213 -3.34 14.31 9.34
CA THR A 213 -1.96 14.18 8.85
C THR A 213 -1.38 12.84 9.27
N GLU A 214 -0.36 12.35 8.57
CA GLU A 214 0.31 11.09 8.92
C GLU A 214 0.92 11.16 10.34
N ALA A 215 1.68 12.21 10.66
CA ALA A 215 2.22 12.42 12.01
C ALA A 215 1.17 12.41 13.14
N GLU A 216 -0.05 12.91 12.88
CA GLU A 216 -1.14 12.88 13.87
C GLU A 216 -1.69 11.47 14.08
N VAL A 217 -1.67 10.60 13.06
CA VAL A 217 -2.19 9.23 13.14
C VAL A 217 -1.13 8.27 13.69
N GLU A 218 0.15 8.52 13.44
CA GLU A 218 1.26 7.75 14.01
C GLU A 218 1.56 8.07 15.48
N ALA A 219 1.08 9.22 15.97
CA ALA A 219 1.30 9.63 17.35
C ALA A 219 0.80 8.57 18.34
N SER A 220 1.56 8.30 19.41
CA SER A 220 1.12 7.36 20.46
C SER A 220 -0.16 7.83 21.18
N THR A 221 -0.49 9.12 21.07
CA THR A 221 -1.71 9.73 21.59
C THR A 221 -2.90 9.62 20.64
N PHE A 222 -2.68 9.28 19.38
CA PHE A 222 -3.78 9.00 18.46
C PHE A 222 -4.60 7.83 18.98
N GLY A 223 -5.93 7.94 18.88
CA GLY A 223 -6.74 6.79 19.15
C GLY A 223 -8.25 6.94 19.04
N VAL A 224 -8.93 5.97 19.63
CA VAL A 224 -10.37 5.75 19.56
C VAL A 224 -10.98 6.01 20.93
N LEU A 225 -12.11 6.72 20.93
CA LEU A 225 -12.93 7.03 22.09
C LEU A 225 -14.24 6.26 21.98
N ILE A 226 -14.56 5.43 22.96
CA ILE A 226 -15.82 4.67 23.04
C ILE A 226 -16.52 5.07 24.33
N SER A 227 -17.79 5.48 24.26
CA SER A 227 -18.61 5.78 25.43
C SER A 227 -20.03 5.27 25.24
N ASP A 228 -20.78 5.17 26.32
CA ASP A 228 -22.22 4.97 26.26
C ASP A 228 -22.90 6.08 25.43
N ASN A 229 -23.90 5.70 24.64
CA ASN A 229 -24.73 6.61 23.87
C ASN A 229 -25.84 7.28 24.68
N ASP A 230 -26.27 6.65 25.77
CA ASP A 230 -27.31 7.18 26.65
C ASP A 230 -26.81 7.33 28.10
N ALA A 231 -27.72 7.59 29.03
CA ALA A 231 -27.41 7.90 30.43
C ALA A 231 -28.09 6.89 31.38
N THR A 232 -28.43 5.72 30.86
CA THR A 232 -29.02 4.60 31.57
C THR A 232 -27.90 3.65 31.96
N ALA A 233 -27.86 3.23 33.22
CA ALA A 233 -26.93 2.19 33.62
C ALA A 233 -27.34 0.86 32.98
N ALA A 234 -26.67 0.52 31.89
CA ALA A 234 -26.80 -0.73 31.17
C ALA A 234 -25.41 -1.26 30.85
N GLU A 235 -25.22 -2.57 31.02
CA GLU A 235 -23.89 -3.15 30.88
C GLU A 235 -23.47 -3.23 29.40
N LEU A 236 -22.43 -2.47 29.06
CA LEU A 236 -21.72 -2.49 27.79
C LEU A 236 -20.39 -3.22 27.96
N ARG A 237 -20.01 -4.07 26.99
CA ARG A 237 -18.79 -4.87 27.05
C ARG A 237 -18.03 -4.80 25.74
N ILE A 238 -16.76 -4.44 25.80
CA ILE A 238 -15.85 -4.31 24.65
C ILE A 238 -14.71 -5.31 24.79
N ASP A 239 -14.57 -6.22 23.83
CA ASP A 239 -13.53 -7.25 23.78
C ASP A 239 -12.31 -6.78 23.00
N SER A 240 -12.50 -6.19 21.82
CA SER A 240 -11.39 -5.77 20.98
C SER A 240 -11.68 -4.51 20.19
N VAL A 241 -10.63 -3.71 19.99
CA VAL A 241 -10.66 -2.53 19.11
C VAL A 241 -9.50 -2.63 18.14
N THR A 242 -9.80 -2.55 16.85
CA THR A 242 -8.80 -2.52 15.77
C THR A 242 -9.04 -1.29 14.91
N ILE A 243 -7.98 -0.69 14.41
CA ILE A 243 -8.08 0.42 13.45
C ILE A 243 -7.47 0.03 12.11
N ILE A 244 -8.11 0.44 11.02
CA ILE A 244 -7.59 0.33 9.66
C ILE A 244 -7.51 1.73 9.07
N VAL A 245 -6.32 2.11 8.65
CA VAL A 245 -6.03 3.40 8.01
C VAL A 245 -5.81 3.18 6.52
N TYR A 246 -6.57 3.94 5.73
CA TYR A 246 -6.45 3.99 4.28
C TYR A 246 -5.67 5.25 3.91
N ALA A 247 -4.48 5.07 3.33
CA ALA A 247 -3.64 6.18 2.92
C ALA A 247 -3.18 6.01 1.46
N ASN A 248 -2.98 7.11 0.75
CA ASN A 248 -2.30 7.03 -0.55
C ASN A 248 -0.80 6.78 -0.31
N GLY A 249 -0.22 5.83 -1.03
CA GLY A 249 1.24 5.65 -1.05
C GLY A 249 1.97 6.92 -1.49
N LEU A 250 3.28 6.98 -1.19
CA LEU A 250 4.19 8.12 -1.38
C LEU A 250 3.70 9.06 -2.48
N VAL A 251 3.20 10.23 -2.07
CA VAL A 251 2.96 11.31 -3.02
C VAL A 251 4.34 11.75 -3.47
N ASP A 252 4.61 11.59 -4.77
CA ASP A 252 5.77 12.22 -5.38
C ASP A 252 5.58 13.74 -5.29
N ASN A 253 6.06 14.29 -4.18
CA ASN A 253 5.97 15.72 -3.88
C ASN A 253 7.21 16.46 -4.40
N VAL A 254 8.09 15.75 -5.10
CA VAL A 254 9.20 16.34 -5.84
C VAL A 254 8.75 16.37 -7.28
N ALA A 255 8.48 17.56 -7.81
CA ALA A 255 8.25 17.68 -9.24
C ALA A 255 9.47 17.11 -9.97
N ASP A 256 9.23 16.21 -10.92
CA ASP A 256 10.28 15.72 -11.82
C ASP A 256 11.06 16.92 -12.35
N THR A 257 12.38 16.88 -12.15
CA THR A 257 13.24 17.89 -12.76
C THR A 257 13.23 17.60 -14.25
N ASP A 258 12.48 18.40 -15.00
CA ASP A 258 12.59 18.44 -16.45
C ASP A 258 14.04 18.83 -16.78
N LEU A 259 14.84 17.84 -17.15
CA LEU A 259 16.23 18.06 -17.59
C LEU A 259 16.28 18.77 -18.95
N GLY A 260 15.13 19.10 -19.53
CA GLY A 260 15.00 19.83 -20.78
C GLY A 260 15.51 19.04 -21.97
N SER A 261 15.22 19.54 -23.17
CA SER A 261 15.70 19.02 -24.45
C SER A 261 17.21 19.27 -24.67
N THR A 262 18.03 19.38 -23.61
CA THR A 262 19.45 19.79 -23.70
C THR A 262 20.42 18.63 -23.92
N LEU A 263 19.92 17.39 -23.93
CA LEU A 263 20.67 16.28 -24.52
C LEU A 263 20.46 16.33 -26.03
N GLU A 264 21.38 16.99 -26.76
CA GLU A 264 21.45 16.76 -28.19
C GLU A 264 21.67 15.25 -28.41
N LEU A 265 20.79 14.61 -29.18
CA LEU A 265 20.92 13.22 -29.61
C LEU A 265 21.99 13.15 -30.71
N ASP A 266 23.24 13.50 -30.38
CA ASP A 266 24.34 13.61 -31.34
C ASP A 266 25.50 12.64 -31.08
N ASN A 267 25.53 11.95 -29.93
CA ASN A 267 26.58 11.00 -29.56
C ASN A 267 26.31 9.53 -30.00
N ASP A 268 25.32 9.28 -30.87
CA ASP A 268 24.98 7.93 -31.33
C ASP A 268 25.95 7.45 -32.43
N VAL A 269 26.96 6.65 -32.07
CA VAL A 269 27.85 5.99 -33.05
C VAL A 269 27.48 4.50 -33.24
N PRO A 270 27.12 4.05 -34.46
CA PRO A 270 26.50 4.76 -35.58
C PRO A 270 24.96 4.63 -35.58
N VAL A 271 24.28 5.78 -35.66
CA VAL A 271 22.87 6.07 -36.03
C VAL A 271 21.79 5.20 -35.39
N SER A 272 20.92 5.85 -34.61
CA SER A 272 19.58 5.35 -34.30
C SER A 272 18.74 5.30 -35.58
N SER A 273 18.49 4.08 -36.11
CA SER A 273 17.42 3.90 -37.10
C SER A 273 16.10 4.29 -36.45
N VAL A 274 15.08 4.62 -37.25
CA VAL A 274 13.82 5.13 -36.68
C VAL A 274 12.99 4.10 -35.91
N GLU A 275 13.43 2.84 -35.90
CA GLU A 275 12.75 1.78 -35.16
C GLU A 275 13.66 1.00 -34.21
N VAL A 276 14.99 1.08 -34.35
CA VAL A 276 15.95 0.34 -33.50
C VAL A 276 17.16 1.22 -33.16
N LEU A 277 17.33 1.51 -31.87
CA LEU A 277 18.52 2.15 -31.31
C LEU A 277 19.76 1.25 -31.51
N GLU A 278 20.94 1.86 -31.73
CA GLU A 278 22.27 1.20 -31.76
C GLU A 278 22.54 0.20 -32.90
N ARG A 279 21.86 0.26 -34.05
CA ARG A 279 22.18 -0.61 -35.20
C ARG A 279 23.25 0.03 -36.11
N PRO A 280 24.49 -0.50 -36.14
CA PRO A 280 25.55 0.11 -36.94
C PRO A 280 25.24 0.04 -38.44
N LEU A 281 25.47 1.15 -39.14
CA LEU A 281 25.38 1.18 -40.59
C LEU A 281 26.50 0.32 -41.21
N PRO A 282 26.16 -0.62 -42.10
CA PRO A 282 27.10 -1.63 -42.57
C PRO A 282 28.15 -1.09 -43.54
N ARG A 283 27.96 0.11 -44.11
CA ARG A 283 28.82 0.67 -45.16
C ARG A 283 29.13 2.12 -44.85
N VAL A 284 30.41 2.44 -44.85
CA VAL A 284 30.94 3.75 -44.47
C VAL A 284 32.00 4.16 -45.49
N TRP A 285 31.98 5.42 -45.92
CA TRP A 285 32.98 6.00 -46.81
C TRP A 285 33.24 7.47 -46.47
N GLY A 286 34.25 8.03 -47.15
CA GLY A 286 34.75 9.38 -46.90
C GLY A 286 36.26 9.37 -46.64
N PRO A 287 36.82 10.47 -46.14
CA PRO A 287 36.12 11.71 -45.79
C PRO A 287 35.68 12.50 -47.04
N PHE A 288 34.55 13.18 -46.96
CA PHE A 288 34.11 14.18 -47.95
C PHE A 288 33.48 15.37 -47.22
N ASP A 289 33.89 16.60 -47.57
CA ASP A 289 33.54 17.82 -46.83
C ASP A 289 33.73 17.70 -45.30
N GLU A 290 34.87 17.16 -44.87
CA GLU A 290 35.19 16.92 -43.45
C GLU A 290 34.18 16.03 -42.70
N ARG A 291 33.40 15.21 -43.43
CA ARG A 291 32.41 14.29 -42.87
C ARG A 291 32.68 12.85 -43.27
N VAL A 292 32.15 11.95 -42.46
CA VAL A 292 32.03 10.53 -42.78
C VAL A 292 30.59 10.28 -43.22
N LEU A 293 30.40 9.47 -44.27
CA LEU A 293 29.09 9.12 -44.81
C LEU A 293 28.85 7.62 -44.68
N ALA A 294 27.59 7.22 -44.56
CA ALA A 294 27.22 5.81 -44.39
C ALA A 294 25.85 5.49 -44.98
N CYS A 295 25.63 4.22 -45.33
CA CYS A 295 24.35 3.74 -45.86
C CYS A 295 24.11 2.26 -45.52
N GLY A 296 22.95 1.76 -45.93
CA GLY A 296 22.56 0.36 -45.78
C GLY A 296 21.69 0.11 -44.55
N ASP A 297 20.87 1.08 -44.16
CA ASP A 297 19.83 0.92 -43.14
C ASP A 297 18.62 0.15 -43.70
N PRO A 298 18.28 -1.04 -43.18
CA PRO A 298 17.07 -1.75 -43.58
C PRO A 298 15.75 -0.97 -43.44
N ASP A 299 15.67 -0.03 -42.49
CA ASP A 299 14.41 0.67 -42.15
C ASP A 299 14.26 1.95 -42.99
N ARG A 300 15.38 2.50 -43.49
CA ARG A 300 15.46 3.56 -44.52
C ARG A 300 16.42 3.17 -45.63
N PRO A 301 16.03 2.21 -46.48
CA PRO A 301 16.92 1.67 -47.50
C PRO A 301 17.46 2.75 -48.44
N GLU A 302 16.69 3.77 -48.76
CA GLU A 302 17.03 4.85 -49.69
C GLU A 302 17.94 5.95 -49.11
N SER A 303 18.23 5.92 -47.81
CA SER A 303 18.91 7.01 -47.12
C SER A 303 20.43 6.88 -47.05
N VAL A 304 21.10 8.02 -47.17
CA VAL A 304 22.52 8.20 -46.83
C VAL A 304 22.63 9.09 -45.61
N TYR A 305 23.38 8.63 -44.62
CA TYR A 305 23.64 9.31 -43.35
C TYR A 305 25.01 9.99 -43.38
N PHE A 306 25.20 11.03 -42.57
CA PHE A 306 26.48 11.72 -42.46
C PHE A 306 26.77 12.27 -41.05
N SER A 307 28.04 12.29 -40.67
CA SER A 307 28.49 12.85 -39.39
C SER A 307 28.40 14.39 -39.36
N LYS A 308 28.49 14.99 -38.16
CA LYS A 308 28.80 16.42 -38.02
C LYS A 308 30.16 16.72 -38.69
N ARG A 309 30.30 17.93 -39.21
CA ARG A 309 31.53 18.37 -39.92
C ARG A 309 32.69 18.44 -38.93
N GLY A 310 33.78 17.72 -39.20
CA GLY A 310 34.95 17.62 -38.33
C GLY A 310 34.79 16.70 -37.11
N GLN A 311 33.62 16.08 -36.93
CA GLN A 311 33.29 15.23 -35.78
C GLN A 311 32.74 13.88 -36.27
N ALA A 312 33.63 12.93 -36.55
CA ALA A 312 33.28 11.63 -37.11
C ALA A 312 32.50 10.71 -36.15
N ASP A 313 32.52 11.04 -34.86
CA ASP A 313 31.85 10.37 -33.75
C ASP A 313 30.49 10.99 -33.41
N GLN A 314 30.04 12.01 -34.13
CA GLN A 314 28.76 12.67 -33.86
C GLN A 314 27.81 12.54 -35.05
N TRP A 315 26.70 11.83 -34.87
CA TRP A 315 25.74 11.50 -35.92
C TRP A 315 24.29 11.84 -35.51
N PRO A 316 23.88 13.11 -35.65
CA PRO A 316 22.51 13.54 -35.37
C PRO A 316 21.48 12.79 -36.23
N PRO A 317 20.29 12.46 -35.70
CA PRO A 317 19.23 11.81 -36.48
C PRO A 317 18.72 12.66 -37.66
N GLN A 318 18.90 13.98 -37.60
CA GLN A 318 18.56 14.89 -38.71
C GLN A 318 19.56 14.84 -39.87
N ASN A 319 20.75 14.26 -39.67
CA ASN A 319 21.80 14.21 -40.68
C ASN A 319 21.65 12.98 -41.59
N HIS A 320 20.55 12.95 -42.33
CA HIS A 320 20.33 11.99 -43.40
C HIS A 320 19.70 12.67 -44.62
N ILE A 321 19.88 12.04 -45.78
CA ILE A 321 19.24 12.45 -47.02
C ILE A 321 18.69 11.24 -47.76
N GLU A 322 17.45 11.35 -48.23
CA GLU A 322 16.85 10.38 -49.15
C GLU A 322 17.55 10.50 -50.50
N THR A 323 18.30 9.47 -50.87
CA THR A 323 19.19 9.47 -52.06
C THR A 323 18.56 8.74 -53.24
N GLY A 324 17.89 7.61 -52.99
CA GLY A 324 17.19 6.83 -54.00
C GLY A 324 15.68 7.10 -54.03
N ASP A 325 14.99 6.43 -54.96
CA ASP A 325 13.53 6.38 -54.92
C ASP A 325 13.05 5.58 -53.67
N PRO A 326 11.83 5.81 -53.17
CA PRO A 326 11.32 5.08 -52.00
C PRO A 326 11.45 3.56 -52.15
N GLY A 327 12.18 2.91 -51.22
CA GLY A 327 12.44 1.46 -51.25
C GLY A 327 13.66 1.02 -52.07
N GLU A 328 14.35 1.94 -52.76
CA GLU A 328 15.60 1.66 -53.48
C GLU A 328 16.79 1.64 -52.50
N ALA A 329 17.24 0.45 -52.11
CA ALA A 329 18.32 0.30 -51.15
C ALA A 329 19.68 0.84 -51.65
N MET A 330 20.28 1.73 -50.87
CA MET A 330 21.67 2.18 -50.99
C MET A 330 22.61 1.04 -50.55
N VAL A 331 23.55 0.71 -51.42
CA VAL A 331 24.38 -0.50 -51.33
C VAL A 331 25.78 -0.20 -50.80
N ASN A 332 26.42 0.87 -51.27
CA ASN A 332 27.71 1.38 -50.78
C ASN A 332 27.98 2.77 -51.37
N GLY A 333 29.02 3.47 -50.91
CA GLY A 333 29.46 4.73 -51.48
C GLY A 333 30.98 4.84 -51.56
N LEU A 334 31.45 5.91 -52.19
CA LEU A 334 32.88 6.19 -52.36
C LEU A 334 33.15 7.67 -52.54
N VAL A 335 34.44 8.03 -52.48
CA VAL A 335 34.94 9.32 -52.92
C VAL A 335 35.85 9.11 -54.13
N TYR A 336 35.58 9.82 -55.22
CA TYR A 336 36.39 9.79 -56.44
C TYR A 336 36.51 11.20 -57.01
N ASN A 337 37.72 11.59 -57.37
CA ASN A 337 38.02 12.90 -57.96
C ASN A 337 37.38 14.07 -57.20
N THR A 338 37.54 14.10 -55.87
CA THR A 338 36.99 15.14 -54.96
C THR A 338 35.46 15.25 -54.95
N ARG A 339 34.74 14.22 -55.42
CA ARG A 339 33.28 14.12 -55.38
C ARG A 339 32.87 12.87 -54.62
N SER A 340 31.73 12.91 -53.95
CA SER A 340 31.18 11.73 -53.28
C SER A 340 30.07 11.12 -54.11
N PHE A 341 30.04 9.79 -54.15
CA PHE A 341 29.03 9.02 -54.85
C PHE A 341 28.43 7.96 -53.94
N ALA A 342 27.13 7.69 -54.15
CA ALA A 342 26.40 6.60 -53.50
C ALA A 342 25.77 5.69 -54.57
N PHE A 343 26.02 4.39 -54.44
CA PHE A 343 25.41 3.37 -55.28
C PHE A 343 24.12 2.86 -54.64
N SER A 344 23.08 2.76 -55.45
CA SER A 344 21.98 1.83 -55.19
C SER A 344 22.20 0.51 -55.91
N LYS A 345 21.23 -0.40 -55.84
CA LYS A 345 21.21 -1.61 -56.67
C LYS A 345 21.03 -1.34 -58.17
N GLU A 346 20.53 -0.16 -58.55
CA GLU A 346 20.13 0.13 -59.93
C GLU A 346 20.88 1.30 -60.56
N ARG A 347 21.38 2.25 -59.77
CA ARG A 347 21.91 3.55 -60.23
C ARG A 347 23.06 4.04 -59.35
N LEU A 348 23.78 5.04 -59.86
CA LEU A 348 24.81 5.78 -59.15
C LEU A 348 24.39 7.25 -58.99
N PHE A 349 24.44 7.76 -57.76
CA PHE A 349 24.11 9.13 -57.39
C PHE A 349 25.38 9.89 -57.01
N GLU A 350 25.52 11.13 -57.47
CA GLU A 350 26.51 12.11 -56.99
C GLU A 350 25.91 12.89 -55.82
N LEU A 351 26.63 12.96 -54.71
CA LEU A 351 26.24 13.70 -53.52
C LEU A 351 26.92 15.06 -53.52
N VAL A 352 26.15 16.11 -53.80
CA VAL A 352 26.67 17.49 -53.90
C VAL A 352 26.36 18.25 -52.60
N PRO A 353 27.35 18.83 -51.91
CA PRO A 353 27.10 19.66 -50.73
C PRO A 353 26.26 20.91 -51.09
N ASN A 354 25.25 21.20 -50.28
CA ASN A 354 24.50 22.45 -50.36
C ASN A 354 25.18 23.55 -49.53
N ILE A 355 25.40 24.71 -50.14
CA ILE A 355 26.14 25.85 -49.58
C ILE A 355 25.27 26.87 -48.82
N VAL A 356 23.97 26.62 -48.64
CA VAL A 356 23.06 27.49 -47.86
C VAL A 356 22.73 26.85 -46.49
N SER A 357 22.56 27.68 -45.47
CA SER A 357 22.49 27.34 -44.03
C SER A 357 21.77 26.02 -43.73
N GLY A 358 22.52 25.02 -43.30
CA GLY A 358 22.01 23.68 -42.97
C GLY A 358 22.86 22.50 -43.45
N VAL A 359 24.02 22.77 -44.09
CA VAL A 359 25.03 21.80 -44.61
C VAL A 359 24.44 20.40 -44.83
N THR A 360 23.64 20.29 -45.88
CA THR A 360 22.99 19.05 -46.34
C THR A 360 23.63 18.59 -47.64
N PHE A 361 23.50 17.32 -48.01
CA PHE A 361 23.85 16.84 -49.35
C PHE A 361 22.61 16.84 -50.26
N LYS A 362 22.79 17.13 -51.54
CA LYS A 362 21.75 16.97 -52.55
C LYS A 362 22.17 15.85 -53.51
N PRO A 363 21.40 14.75 -53.58
CA PRO A 363 21.70 13.65 -54.50
C PRO A 363 21.31 14.04 -55.93
N PHE A 364 22.16 13.72 -56.89
CA PHE A 364 21.89 13.85 -58.31
C PHE A 364 22.16 12.53 -59.03
N PRO A 365 21.22 11.98 -59.81
CA PRO A 365 21.47 10.78 -60.58
C PRO A 365 22.54 11.06 -61.64
N THR A 366 23.54 10.18 -61.71
CA THR A 366 24.55 10.25 -62.77
C THR A 366 24.04 9.57 -64.05
N PRO A 367 24.67 9.81 -65.21
CA PRO A 367 24.38 9.06 -66.44
C PRO A 367 24.65 7.55 -66.35
N CYS A 368 25.27 7.07 -65.27
CA CYS A 368 25.48 5.65 -65.04
C CYS A 368 24.16 4.96 -64.71
N GLY A 369 23.55 4.33 -65.72
CA GLY A 369 22.31 3.55 -65.59
C GLY A 369 22.49 2.14 -65.00
N ARG A 370 23.54 1.92 -64.20
CA ARG A 370 23.84 0.65 -63.53
C ARG A 370 24.17 0.89 -62.07
N GLY A 371 23.71 -0.02 -61.21
CA GLY A 371 23.99 -0.02 -59.79
C GLY A 371 24.92 -1.14 -59.35
N LEU A 372 25.27 -1.12 -58.06
CA LEU A 372 26.20 -2.05 -57.44
C LEU A 372 25.43 -3.29 -56.95
N ILE A 373 25.73 -4.47 -57.51
CA ILE A 373 25.06 -5.71 -57.06
C ILE A 373 25.71 -6.32 -55.82
N ALA A 374 27.03 -6.20 -55.71
CA ALA A 374 27.82 -6.74 -54.62
C ALA A 374 28.39 -5.59 -53.79
N PRO A 375 28.04 -5.45 -52.49
CA PRO A 375 28.45 -4.28 -51.70
C PRO A 375 29.96 -4.03 -51.61
N PHE A 376 30.78 -5.08 -51.71
CA PHE A 376 32.24 -4.99 -51.72
C PHE A 376 32.86 -5.17 -53.12
N GLY A 377 32.03 -5.32 -54.16
CA GLY A 377 32.45 -5.43 -55.55
C GLY A 377 32.70 -4.06 -56.18
N LEU A 378 33.42 -3.18 -55.49
CA LEU A 378 33.70 -1.80 -55.85
C LEU A 378 35.19 -1.52 -55.56
N VAL A 379 35.90 -0.91 -56.51
CA VAL A 379 37.25 -0.39 -56.30
C VAL A 379 37.45 0.93 -57.06
N VAL A 380 38.23 1.84 -56.48
CA VAL A 380 38.54 3.15 -57.06
C VAL A 380 40.03 3.21 -57.40
N SER A 381 40.34 3.61 -58.63
CA SER A 381 41.70 3.85 -59.14
C SER A 381 41.67 5.10 -60.04
N ASP A 382 42.10 4.98 -61.28
CA ASP A 382 41.94 5.91 -62.41
C ASP A 382 40.49 5.98 -62.92
N ALA A 383 39.67 4.99 -62.56
CA ALA A 383 38.24 4.98 -62.75
C ALA A 383 37.54 4.32 -61.55
N ILE A 384 36.21 4.40 -61.52
CA ILE A 384 35.37 3.64 -60.61
C ILE A 384 35.07 2.30 -61.29
N TYR A 385 35.58 1.22 -60.72
CA TYR A 385 35.28 -0.14 -61.17
C TYR A 385 34.27 -0.77 -60.20
N PHE A 386 33.20 -1.36 -60.73
CA PHE A 386 32.18 -2.00 -59.92
C PHE A 386 31.52 -3.18 -60.64
N VAL A 387 30.92 -4.09 -59.87
CA VAL A 387 30.15 -5.22 -60.40
C VAL A 387 28.68 -4.85 -60.52
N ALA A 388 28.12 -4.99 -61.73
CA ALA A 388 26.72 -4.74 -62.02
C ALA A 388 25.92 -6.06 -62.06
N LYS A 389 24.59 -5.97 -62.18
CA LYS A 389 23.70 -7.14 -62.18
C LYS A 389 23.96 -8.10 -63.35
N ASP A 390 24.49 -7.60 -64.47
CA ASP A 390 24.78 -8.39 -65.67
C ASP A 390 26.17 -9.05 -65.66
N GLY A 391 26.92 -8.93 -64.56
CA GLY A 391 28.30 -9.40 -64.42
C GLY A 391 29.28 -8.29 -64.72
#